data_AF-M7BWT3-F1
#
_entry.id   AF-M7BWT3-F1
#
_cell.length_a   1.000
_cell.length_b   1.000
_cell.length_c   1.000
_cell.angle_alpha   90.00
_cell.angle_beta   90.00
_cell.angle_gamma   90.00
#
_symmetry.space_group_name_H-M   'P 1'
#
loop_
_entity.id
_entity.type
_entity.pdbx_description
1 polymer ?
#
loop_
_entity_poly.entity_id
_entity_poly.type
_entity_poly.pdbx_seq_one_letter_code
_entity_poly.pdbx_strand_id
1 'polypeptide(L)'
;MKATSERSIHLCHENGDWMSHLPENLWDVPLHNLSLPGSHDTMTYCLDKNSDISVNESKLLQLIDKFMPCIIHPIIMKWSITQVLNVSEQLDAGIRYLDFRIAHKPNDPSVNLYFVHMVYTTAVVEVVPTLRNMWTCGYQVIISYEDVTEVMKHHELWPAIPYWWGNKTTTQDLIQYLEQMKQNGRPASFFVAGINLTEDLEYILAHPFGSLKKMTLSNFPHLKLWIKQQYPGPKSNCINIIAGDFIENDDFVNDVIELNKKIIPLLHYRGNETELKDVS
;
A
#
# COMPACT_ATOMS: atom_id res chain seq x y z
N MET A 1 -15.96 -37.63 -18.28
CA MET A 1 -15.64 -37.53 -16.84
C MET A 1 -14.13 -37.66 -16.64
N LYS A 2 -13.46 -36.53 -16.42
CA LYS A 2 -12.16 -36.47 -15.75
C LYS A 2 -12.11 -35.09 -15.11
N ALA A 3 -12.42 -35.05 -13.82
CA ALA A 3 -12.36 -33.85 -13.01
C ALA A 3 -10.90 -33.42 -12.90
N THR A 4 -10.57 -32.28 -13.49
CA THR A 4 -9.29 -31.61 -13.28
C THR A 4 -9.30 -30.93 -11.92
N SER A 5 -8.65 -31.58 -10.97
CA SER A 5 -8.03 -31.08 -9.74
C SER A 5 -8.20 -29.58 -9.47
N GLU A 6 -9.12 -29.24 -8.57
CA GLU A 6 -9.08 -27.98 -7.83
C GLU A 6 -7.73 -27.90 -7.10
N ARG A 7 -6.91 -26.93 -7.48
CA ARG A 7 -5.66 -26.63 -6.80
C ARG A 7 -6.03 -25.76 -5.61
N SER A 8 -6.07 -26.37 -4.44
CA SER A 8 -6.32 -25.71 -3.16
C SER A 8 -5.45 -24.46 -3.06
N ILE A 9 -6.09 -23.30 -3.06
CA ILE A 9 -5.46 -22.01 -2.78
C ILE A 9 -5.00 -22.15 -1.32
N HIS A 10 -3.69 -22.10 -1.10
CA HIS A 10 -3.11 -22.05 0.22
C HIS A 10 -3.72 -20.81 0.91
N LEU A 11 -4.60 -21.02 1.88
CA LEU A 11 -5.09 -19.97 2.76
C LEU A 11 -3.85 -19.26 3.33
N CYS A 12 -3.72 -17.97 3.05
CA CYS A 12 -2.78 -17.09 3.72
C CYS A 12 -2.90 -17.36 5.23
N HIS A 13 -1.78 -17.52 5.92
CA HIS A 13 -1.79 -17.51 7.39
C HIS A 13 -2.54 -16.24 7.83
N GLU A 14 -3.61 -16.40 8.63
CA GLU A 14 -4.29 -15.27 9.27
C GLU A 14 -3.25 -14.55 10.12
N ASN A 15 -2.82 -13.38 9.66
CA ASN A 15 -1.89 -12.50 10.38
C ASN A 15 -2.65 -11.33 10.99
N GLY A 16 -3.96 -11.47 11.21
CA GLY A 16 -4.86 -10.42 11.66
C GLY A 16 -4.44 -9.78 12.99
N ASP A 17 -3.57 -10.44 13.77
CA ASP A 17 -3.08 -9.98 15.06
C ASP A 17 -1.53 -10.08 15.18
N TRP A 18 -0.79 -10.09 14.07
CA TRP A 18 0.67 -10.27 14.10
C TRP A 18 1.40 -9.27 15.01
N MET A 19 0.88 -8.05 15.13
CA MET A 19 1.47 -6.99 15.96
C MET A 19 1.43 -7.33 17.46
N SER A 20 0.40 -8.03 17.95
CA SER A 20 0.35 -8.46 19.37
C SER A 20 1.26 -9.65 19.65
N HIS A 21 1.68 -10.35 18.61
CA HIS A 21 2.62 -11.47 18.67
C HIS A 21 4.09 -11.03 18.53
N LEU A 22 4.36 -9.74 18.41
CA LEU A 22 5.73 -9.24 18.42
C LEU A 22 6.40 -9.55 19.78
N PRO A 23 7.68 -9.96 19.79
CA PRO A 23 8.44 -10.13 21.03
C PRO A 23 8.41 -8.88 21.92
N GLU A 24 8.39 -9.07 23.24
CA GLU A 24 8.28 -7.99 24.24
C GLU A 24 9.32 -6.89 24.04
N ASN A 25 10.54 -7.25 23.63
CA ASN A 25 11.62 -6.30 23.38
C ASN A 25 11.36 -5.36 22.18
N LEU A 26 10.30 -5.58 21.39
CA LEU A 26 9.87 -4.70 20.31
C LEU A 26 8.67 -3.81 20.70
N TRP A 27 8.05 -4.00 21.86
CA TRP A 27 6.83 -3.27 22.24
C TRP A 27 7.06 -1.77 22.43
N ASP A 28 8.25 -1.40 22.94
CA ASP A 28 8.64 0.01 23.11
C ASP A 28 9.31 0.61 21.86
N VAL A 29 9.47 -0.17 20.78
CA VAL A 29 10.02 0.35 19.53
C VAL A 29 8.97 1.24 18.87
N PRO A 30 9.29 2.51 18.54
CA PRO A 30 8.33 3.39 17.88
C PRO A 30 7.82 2.78 16.57
N LEU A 31 6.52 2.90 16.28
CA LEU A 31 5.91 2.31 15.08
C LEU A 31 6.58 2.75 13.76
N HIS A 32 7.08 3.99 13.70
CA HIS A 32 7.84 4.47 12.53
C HIS A 32 9.22 3.78 12.39
N ASN A 33 9.69 3.06 13.41
CA ASN A 33 10.91 2.25 13.39
C ASN A 33 10.63 0.75 13.20
N LEU A 34 9.36 0.33 13.13
CA LEU A 34 8.96 -1.02 12.73
C LEU A 34 8.81 -1.12 11.21
N SER A 35 8.85 -2.35 10.69
CA SER A 35 8.46 -2.68 9.33
C SER A 35 6.97 -2.99 9.29
N LEU A 36 6.20 -2.25 8.48
CA LEU A 36 4.74 -2.38 8.39
C LEU A 36 4.33 -2.71 6.94
N PRO A 37 3.56 -3.77 6.70
CA PRO A 37 3.02 -4.09 5.39
C PRO A 37 1.86 -3.14 5.04
N GLY A 38 1.88 -2.61 3.81
CA GLY A 38 0.86 -1.71 3.27
C GLY A 38 0.30 -2.19 1.93
N SER A 39 -0.89 -1.73 1.59
CA SER A 39 -1.46 -1.89 0.25
C SER A 39 -1.58 -0.54 -0.44
N HIS A 40 -1.12 -0.49 -1.70
CA HIS A 40 -1.25 0.67 -2.57
C HIS A 40 -2.62 0.64 -3.27
N ASP A 41 -3.26 1.82 -3.38
CA ASP A 41 -4.60 2.00 -3.94
C ASP A 41 -5.61 0.94 -3.43
N THR A 42 -5.76 0.88 -2.10
CA THR A 42 -6.40 -0.22 -1.35
C THR A 42 -7.77 -0.64 -1.87
N MET A 43 -8.58 0.30 -2.35
CA MET A 43 -9.99 0.09 -2.68
C MET A 43 -10.25 -0.38 -4.13
N THR A 44 -9.21 -0.62 -4.91
CA THR A 44 -9.36 -0.98 -6.34
C THR A 44 -10.02 -2.34 -6.60
N TYR A 45 -10.20 -3.18 -5.57
CA TYR A 45 -10.95 -4.43 -5.68
C TYR A 45 -12.44 -4.23 -6.01
N CYS A 46 -12.98 -3.02 -5.80
CA CYS A 46 -14.41 -2.70 -6.02
C CYS A 46 -14.65 -1.58 -7.04
N LEU A 47 -13.73 -1.40 -8.00
CA LEU A 47 -13.89 -0.44 -9.10
C LEU A 47 -15.19 -0.69 -9.89
N ASP A 48 -15.90 0.39 -10.18
CA ASP A 48 -17.13 0.38 -10.97
C ASP A 48 -16.78 0.41 -12.46
N LYS A 49 -16.94 -0.75 -13.10
CA LYS A 49 -16.74 -0.93 -14.54
C LYS A 49 -17.64 -0.08 -15.45
N ASN A 50 -18.64 0.59 -14.88
CA ASN A 50 -19.54 1.48 -15.61
C ASN A 50 -19.31 2.96 -15.23
N SER A 51 -18.36 3.25 -14.34
CA SER A 51 -18.06 4.63 -13.97
C SER A 51 -17.29 5.35 -15.07
N ASP A 52 -17.40 6.68 -15.11
CA ASP A 52 -16.58 7.49 -16.00
C ASP A 52 -15.09 7.39 -15.61
N ILE A 53 -14.21 7.60 -16.59
CA ILE A 53 -12.79 7.83 -16.29
C ILE A 53 -12.66 9.13 -15.48
N SER A 54 -11.84 9.08 -14.43
CA SER A 54 -11.53 10.20 -13.54
C SER A 54 -11.04 11.42 -14.31
N VAL A 55 -11.51 12.59 -13.89
CA VAL A 55 -11.12 13.88 -14.49
C VAL A 55 -9.64 14.22 -14.30
N ASN A 56 -8.97 13.54 -13.36
CA ASN A 56 -7.54 13.68 -13.13
C ASN A 56 -6.70 12.95 -14.19
N GLU A 57 -7.32 12.08 -15.00
CA GLU A 57 -6.64 11.41 -16.10
C GLU A 57 -6.44 12.32 -17.30
N SER A 58 -5.50 11.94 -18.18
CA SER A 58 -5.17 12.76 -19.35
C SER A 58 -6.38 13.04 -20.25
N LYS A 59 -6.44 14.25 -20.82
CA LYS A 59 -7.48 14.65 -21.78
C LYS A 59 -7.54 13.71 -22.99
N LEU A 60 -6.40 13.14 -23.38
CA LEU A 60 -6.33 12.16 -24.47
C LEU A 60 -7.09 10.88 -24.10
N LEU A 61 -6.87 10.34 -22.90
CA LEU A 61 -7.59 9.15 -22.44
C LEU A 61 -9.09 9.42 -22.35
N GLN A 62 -9.50 10.56 -21.77
CA GLN A 62 -10.91 10.97 -21.71
C GLN A 62 -11.54 11.04 -23.11
N LEU A 63 -10.80 11.54 -24.12
CA LEU A 63 -11.26 11.62 -25.49
C LEU A 63 -11.43 10.23 -26.12
N ILE A 64 -10.45 9.33 -25.92
CA ILE A 64 -10.48 7.96 -26.45
C ILE A 64 -11.67 7.20 -25.85
N ASP A 65 -11.90 7.30 -24.54
CA ASP A 65 -13.03 6.65 -23.87
C ASP A 65 -14.38 7.15 -24.36
N LYS A 66 -14.51 8.45 -24.62
CA LYS A 66 -15.72 9.01 -25.22
C LYS A 66 -16.05 8.43 -26.60
N PHE A 67 -15.05 8.14 -27.43
CA PHE A 67 -15.25 7.67 -28.80
C PHE A 67 -15.22 6.14 -28.96
N MET A 68 -14.50 5.43 -28.08
CA MET A 68 -14.29 3.98 -28.16
C MET A 68 -14.42 3.29 -26.78
N PRO A 69 -15.50 3.52 -26.02
CA PRO A 69 -15.61 3.04 -24.63
C PRO A 69 -15.54 1.51 -24.55
N CYS A 70 -16.19 0.79 -25.48
CA CYS A 70 -16.18 -0.67 -25.50
C CYS A 70 -14.80 -1.30 -25.71
N ILE A 71 -13.80 -0.52 -26.18
CA ILE A 71 -12.44 -0.99 -26.41
C ILE A 71 -11.53 -0.55 -25.27
N ILE A 72 -11.48 0.76 -24.99
CA ILE A 72 -10.52 1.30 -24.04
C ILE A 72 -10.93 1.02 -22.59
N HIS A 73 -12.23 1.05 -22.28
CA HIS A 73 -12.69 0.90 -20.91
C HIS A 73 -12.32 -0.47 -20.30
N PRO A 74 -12.53 -1.62 -21.00
CA PRO A 74 -12.06 -2.91 -20.51
C PRO A 74 -10.53 -3.02 -20.39
N ILE A 75 -9.77 -2.24 -21.16
CA ILE A 75 -8.32 -2.17 -21.06
C ILE A 75 -7.96 -1.41 -19.78
N ILE A 76 -8.48 -0.20 -19.60
CA ILE A 76 -8.25 0.64 -18.41
C ILE A 76 -8.58 -0.13 -17.14
N MET A 77 -9.75 -0.79 -17.09
CA MET A 77 -10.12 -1.62 -15.94
C MET A 77 -9.09 -2.68 -15.55
N LYS A 78 -8.35 -3.26 -16.50
CA LYS A 78 -7.29 -4.25 -16.20
C LYS A 78 -6.00 -3.61 -15.67
N TRP A 79 -5.77 -2.35 -15.98
CA TRP A 79 -4.62 -1.59 -15.51
C TRP A 79 -4.93 -0.86 -14.20
N SER A 80 -6.19 -0.50 -13.94
CA SER A 80 -6.60 0.21 -12.72
C SER A 80 -6.71 -0.66 -11.45
N ILE A 81 -6.76 -1.99 -11.58
CA ILE A 81 -6.90 -2.86 -10.40
C ILE A 81 -5.52 -3.11 -9.80
N THR A 82 -5.33 -2.75 -8.53
CA THR A 82 -4.12 -3.02 -7.74
C THR A 82 -4.34 -4.06 -6.64
N GLN A 83 -5.57 -4.24 -6.15
CA GLN A 83 -5.92 -5.20 -5.11
C GLN A 83 -7.09 -6.07 -5.53
N VAL A 84 -7.14 -7.31 -5.04
CA VAL A 84 -8.30 -8.21 -5.21
C VAL A 84 -8.99 -8.57 -3.90
N LEU A 85 -8.28 -8.41 -2.77
CA LEU A 85 -8.82 -8.61 -1.44
C LEU A 85 -9.57 -7.36 -0.98
N ASN A 86 -10.69 -7.55 -0.28
CA ASN A 86 -11.39 -6.45 0.37
C ASN A 86 -10.64 -5.94 1.61
N VAL A 87 -11.05 -4.80 2.19
CA VAL A 87 -10.35 -4.20 3.34
C VAL A 87 -10.21 -5.16 4.53
N SER A 88 -11.26 -5.91 4.87
CA SER A 88 -11.20 -6.88 5.97
C SER A 88 -10.17 -7.97 5.67
N GLU A 89 -10.24 -8.55 4.47
CA GLU A 89 -9.30 -9.59 4.04
C GLU A 89 -7.85 -9.09 4.00
N GLN A 90 -7.62 -7.83 3.61
CA GLN A 90 -6.28 -7.22 3.67
C GLN A 90 -5.79 -7.07 5.11
N LEU A 91 -6.65 -6.64 6.04
CA LEU A 91 -6.31 -6.53 7.46
C LEU A 91 -6.05 -7.90 8.11
N ASP A 92 -6.87 -8.89 7.77
CA ASP A 92 -6.75 -10.29 8.21
C ASP A 92 -5.47 -10.94 7.65
N ALA A 93 -5.08 -10.56 6.43
CA ALA A 93 -3.79 -10.97 5.83
C ALA A 93 -2.58 -10.30 6.50
N GLY A 94 -2.78 -9.24 7.29
CA GLY A 94 -1.77 -8.57 8.10
C GLY A 94 -1.42 -7.14 7.67
N ILE A 95 -2.08 -6.57 6.65
CA ILE A 95 -1.87 -5.17 6.22
C ILE A 95 -2.16 -4.20 7.37
N ARG A 96 -1.34 -3.16 7.52
CA ARG A 96 -1.46 -2.11 8.56
C ARG A 96 -1.32 -0.69 8.04
N TYR A 97 -1.11 -0.52 6.74
CA TYR A 97 -1.20 0.75 6.04
C TYR A 97 -2.11 0.58 4.82
N LEU A 98 -3.12 1.44 4.69
CA LEU A 98 -4.08 1.43 3.59
C LEU A 98 -3.99 2.77 2.86
N ASP A 99 -3.68 2.75 1.57
CA ASP A 99 -3.67 3.92 0.70
C ASP A 99 -5.08 4.15 0.12
N PHE A 100 -5.80 5.11 0.69
CA PHE A 100 -7.13 5.50 0.25
C PHE A 100 -7.09 6.81 -0.54
N ARG A 101 -7.53 6.73 -1.80
CA ARG A 101 -7.73 7.90 -2.67
C ARG A 101 -9.20 8.16 -2.86
N ILE A 102 -9.66 9.35 -2.52
CA ILE A 102 -11.07 9.72 -2.53
C ILE A 102 -11.33 10.91 -3.45
N ALA A 103 -12.49 10.92 -4.12
CA ALA A 103 -12.91 12.01 -4.97
C ALA A 103 -14.44 12.03 -5.16
N HIS A 104 -14.97 13.18 -5.60
CA HIS A 104 -16.33 13.26 -6.12
C HIS A 104 -16.38 12.75 -7.57
N LYS A 105 -17.48 12.08 -7.92
CA LYS A 105 -17.82 11.76 -9.31
C LYS A 105 -18.37 13.03 -9.99
N PRO A 106 -17.83 13.48 -11.13
CA PRO A 106 -18.22 14.76 -11.76
C PRO A 106 -19.71 14.87 -12.10
N ASN A 107 -20.36 13.75 -12.44
CA ASN A 107 -21.74 13.67 -12.91
C ASN A 107 -22.71 13.10 -11.86
N ASP A 108 -22.23 12.87 -10.64
CA ASP A 108 -23.08 12.39 -9.56
C ASP A 108 -23.69 13.59 -8.81
N PRO A 109 -25.03 13.74 -8.80
CA PRO A 109 -25.68 14.85 -8.11
C PRO A 109 -25.65 14.70 -6.58
N SER A 110 -25.21 13.55 -6.04
CA SER A 110 -24.99 13.38 -4.61
C SER A 110 -23.72 14.08 -4.14
N VAL A 111 -23.65 14.37 -2.84
CA VAL A 111 -22.43 14.88 -2.18
C VAL A 111 -21.50 13.73 -1.74
N ASN A 112 -21.67 12.54 -2.31
CA ASN A 112 -20.92 11.37 -1.91
C ASN A 112 -19.47 11.47 -2.38
N LEU A 113 -18.58 10.99 -1.52
CA LEU A 113 -17.19 10.71 -1.88
C LEU A 113 -17.09 9.24 -2.28
N TYR A 114 -16.26 8.96 -3.27
CA TYR A 114 -15.95 7.63 -3.78
C TYR A 114 -14.44 7.42 -3.69
N PHE A 115 -14.01 6.17 -3.73
CA PHE A 115 -12.60 5.88 -3.95
C PHE A 115 -12.29 5.92 -5.45
N VAL A 116 -11.06 6.28 -5.82
CA VAL A 116 -10.69 6.51 -7.22
C VAL A 116 -9.26 6.04 -7.54
N HIS A 117 -9.11 5.36 -8.67
CA HIS A 117 -7.83 5.11 -9.33
C HIS A 117 -8.11 4.86 -10.81
N MET A 118 -7.82 5.86 -11.66
CA MET A 118 -8.28 6.02 -13.06
C MET A 118 -9.80 6.02 -13.28
N VAL A 119 -10.52 5.12 -12.62
CA VAL A 119 -11.98 5.00 -12.57
C VAL A 119 -12.43 4.99 -11.09
N TYR A 120 -13.73 5.13 -10.85
CA TYR A 120 -14.27 5.26 -9.49
C TYR A 120 -14.77 3.92 -8.95
N THR A 121 -14.88 3.79 -7.64
CA THR A 121 -15.48 2.61 -7.01
C THR A 121 -17.01 2.61 -7.03
N THR A 122 -17.57 1.42 -6.85
CA THR A 122 -18.99 1.23 -6.48
C THR A 122 -19.22 1.61 -5.02
N ALA A 123 -18.24 1.35 -4.15
CA ALA A 123 -18.25 1.77 -2.76
C ALA A 123 -18.17 3.30 -2.66
N VAL A 124 -19.04 3.86 -1.84
CA VAL A 124 -18.95 5.22 -1.34
C VAL A 124 -18.08 5.24 -0.09
N VAL A 125 -17.48 6.38 0.22
CA VAL A 125 -16.92 6.68 1.53
C VAL A 125 -18.10 6.94 2.48
N GLU A 126 -18.91 5.90 2.70
CA GLU A 126 -19.86 5.89 3.80
C GLU A 126 -19.13 5.41 5.05
N VAL A 127 -19.41 6.09 6.16
CA VAL A 127 -18.66 5.99 7.42
C VAL A 127 -17.32 6.72 7.34
N VAL A 128 -17.36 8.05 7.38
CA VAL A 128 -16.30 8.78 8.08
C VAL A 128 -16.26 8.17 9.49
N PRO A 129 -15.21 7.42 9.87
CA PRO A 129 -15.17 6.82 11.18
C PRO A 129 -15.09 7.96 12.18
N THR A 130 -16.17 8.17 12.93
CA THR A 130 -16.12 9.11 14.04
C THR A 130 -15.29 8.47 15.14
N LEU A 131 -14.52 9.27 15.90
CA LEU A 131 -13.81 8.78 17.09
C LEU A 131 -14.75 8.00 18.03
N ARG A 132 -16.03 8.39 18.10
CA ARG A 132 -17.07 7.67 18.86
C ARG A 132 -17.31 6.26 18.34
N ASN A 133 -17.51 6.08 17.04
CA ASN A 133 -17.72 4.75 16.46
C ASN A 133 -16.47 3.89 16.61
N MET A 134 -15.30 4.50 16.44
CA MET A 134 -14.01 3.82 16.62
C MET A 134 -13.82 3.35 18.06
N TRP A 135 -14.04 4.21 19.06
CA TRP A 135 -13.93 3.83 20.47
C TRP A 135 -14.97 2.80 20.87
N THR A 136 -16.21 2.90 20.36
CA THR A 136 -17.29 1.96 20.69
C THR A 136 -17.00 0.56 20.12
N CYS A 137 -16.33 0.50 18.97
CA CYS A 137 -15.97 -0.76 18.30
C CYS A 137 -14.53 -1.22 18.58
N GLY A 138 -13.77 -0.51 19.43
CA GLY A 138 -12.38 -0.84 19.76
C GLY A 138 -11.38 -0.70 18.61
N TYR A 139 -11.65 0.15 17.62
CA TYR A 139 -10.78 0.34 16.46
C TYR A 139 -9.51 1.13 16.82
N GLN A 140 -8.35 0.66 16.37
CA GLN A 140 -7.04 1.30 16.57
C GLN A 140 -6.48 1.75 15.21
N VAL A 141 -6.92 2.92 14.73
CA VAL A 141 -6.54 3.48 13.41
C VAL A 141 -5.91 4.85 13.59
N ILE A 142 -4.85 5.13 12.82
CA ILE A 142 -4.30 6.48 12.63
C ILE A 142 -4.73 6.97 11.25
N ILE A 143 -5.38 8.13 11.19
CA ILE A 143 -5.82 8.73 9.93
C ILE A 143 -4.83 9.84 9.58
N SER A 144 -4.06 9.62 8.51
CA SER A 144 -3.22 10.65 7.88
C SER A 144 -3.99 11.27 6.73
N TYR A 145 -3.96 12.60 6.60
CA TYR A 145 -4.63 13.31 5.51
C TYR A 145 -3.69 14.28 4.80
N GLU A 146 -3.82 14.37 3.48
CA GLU A 146 -2.89 15.12 2.64
C GLU A 146 -3.13 16.64 2.68
N ASP A 147 -4.39 17.09 2.78
CA ASP A 147 -4.72 18.51 2.80
C ASP A 147 -4.34 19.14 4.15
N VAL A 148 -3.29 19.96 4.13
CA VAL A 148 -2.77 20.67 5.31
C VAL A 148 -3.81 21.61 5.92
N THR A 149 -4.69 22.20 5.12
CA THR A 149 -5.76 23.08 5.59
C THR A 149 -6.76 22.31 6.43
N GLU A 150 -7.15 21.12 5.99
CA GLU A 150 -8.04 20.24 6.76
C GLU A 150 -7.36 19.68 8.00
N VAL A 151 -6.09 19.28 7.91
CA VAL A 151 -5.30 18.84 9.09
C VAL A 151 -5.20 19.95 10.15
N MET A 152 -5.03 21.20 9.75
CA MET A 152 -5.02 22.34 10.69
C MET A 152 -6.37 22.59 11.36
N LYS A 153 -7.49 22.21 10.72
CA LYS A 153 -8.84 22.33 11.28
C LYS A 153 -9.18 21.16 12.21
N HIS A 154 -8.65 19.97 11.94
CA HIS A 154 -9.01 18.71 12.58
C HIS A 154 -7.81 18.10 13.31
N HIS A 155 -7.75 18.26 14.63
CA HIS A 155 -6.62 17.85 15.47
C HIS A 155 -6.46 16.31 15.57
N GLU A 156 -7.51 15.58 15.20
CA GLU A 156 -7.54 14.13 15.08
C GLU A 156 -6.83 13.60 13.82
N LEU A 157 -6.62 14.45 12.81
CA LEU A 157 -5.91 14.08 11.58
C LEU A 157 -4.41 14.22 11.77
N TRP A 158 -3.69 13.18 11.41
CA TRP A 158 -2.24 13.24 11.28
C TRP A 158 -1.85 13.89 9.95
N PRO A 159 -0.70 14.58 9.90
CA PRO A 159 -0.19 15.10 8.65
C PRO A 159 0.15 13.97 7.68
N ALA A 160 0.18 14.31 6.40
CA ALA A 160 0.52 13.42 5.30
C ALA A 160 1.76 12.55 5.60
N ILE A 161 1.63 11.24 5.44
CA ILE A 161 2.75 10.31 5.44
C ILE A 161 3.48 10.41 4.10
N PRO A 162 4.77 10.79 4.05
CA PRO A 162 5.52 10.84 2.80
C PRO A 162 5.55 9.48 2.10
N TYR A 163 5.31 9.49 0.79
CA TYR A 163 5.28 8.29 -0.04
C TYR A 163 6.41 8.34 -1.08
N TRP A 164 7.34 7.40 -1.02
CA TRP A 164 8.38 7.22 -2.03
C TRP A 164 7.79 6.48 -3.23
N TRP A 165 7.22 7.25 -4.13
CA TRP A 165 6.63 6.74 -5.37
C TRP A 165 7.64 6.79 -6.49
N GLY A 166 8.09 5.61 -6.96
CA GLY A 166 9.12 5.52 -7.98
C GLY A 166 8.67 5.99 -9.37
N ASN A 167 7.39 5.84 -9.68
CA ASN A 167 6.81 6.13 -11.00
C ASN A 167 7.65 5.49 -12.14
N LYS A 168 7.82 4.16 -12.09
CA LYS A 168 8.63 3.37 -13.04
C LYS A 168 7.87 2.16 -13.53
N THR A 169 8.05 1.84 -14.81
CA THR A 169 7.50 0.64 -15.45
C THR A 169 8.38 -0.61 -15.27
N THR A 170 9.63 -0.46 -14.84
CA THR A 170 10.58 -1.56 -14.65
C THR A 170 11.00 -1.70 -13.19
N THR A 171 11.21 -2.95 -12.75
CA THR A 171 11.67 -3.25 -11.39
C THR A 171 13.08 -2.73 -11.11
N GLN A 172 13.96 -2.78 -12.10
CA GLN A 172 15.34 -2.31 -11.95
C GLN A 172 15.36 -0.82 -11.64
N ASP A 173 14.63 -0.01 -12.41
CA ASP A 173 14.58 1.44 -12.21
C ASP A 173 13.89 1.79 -10.88
N LEU A 174 12.85 1.03 -10.50
CA LEU A 174 12.17 1.19 -9.23
C LEU A 174 13.11 0.92 -8.04
N ILE A 175 13.84 -0.19 -8.07
CA ILE A 175 14.82 -0.53 -7.02
C ILE A 175 15.92 0.53 -6.96
N GLN A 176 16.42 0.98 -8.12
CA GLN A 176 17.43 2.05 -8.16
C GLN A 176 16.92 3.34 -7.51
N TYR A 177 15.67 3.73 -7.79
CA TYR A 177 15.03 4.86 -7.15
C TYR A 177 14.92 4.68 -5.62
N LEU A 178 14.43 3.53 -5.16
CA LEU A 178 14.26 3.26 -3.72
C LEU A 178 15.62 3.27 -2.98
N GLU A 179 16.66 2.73 -3.59
CA GLU A 179 18.02 2.81 -3.03
C GLU A 179 18.55 4.24 -2.99
N GLN A 180 18.27 5.07 -4.00
CA GLN A 180 18.61 6.48 -3.98
C GLN A 180 17.87 7.22 -2.85
N MET A 181 16.58 6.94 -2.64
CA MET A 181 15.81 7.53 -1.54
C MET A 181 16.39 7.14 -0.17
N LYS A 182 16.80 5.88 0.00
CA LYS A 182 17.48 5.43 1.22
C LYS A 182 18.83 6.13 1.45
N GLN A 183 19.59 6.40 0.39
CA GLN A 183 20.86 7.13 0.49
C GLN A 183 20.67 8.59 0.93
N ASN A 184 19.56 9.22 0.53
CA ASN A 184 19.20 10.57 0.94
C ASN A 184 18.74 10.66 2.41
N GLY A 185 18.42 9.51 3.02
CA GLY A 185 17.99 9.40 4.40
C GLY A 185 16.46 9.34 4.54
N ARG A 186 16.00 8.45 5.42
CA ARG A 186 14.58 8.31 5.76
C ARG A 186 14.04 9.52 6.54
N PRO A 187 12.75 9.85 6.38
CA PRO A 187 12.04 10.72 7.32
C PRO A 187 12.12 10.22 8.76
N ALA A 188 12.10 11.17 9.71
CA ALA A 188 12.05 10.87 11.15
C ALA A 188 10.69 10.33 11.61
N SER A 189 9.64 10.55 10.81
CA SER A 189 8.28 10.06 11.03
C SER A 189 7.99 8.79 10.21
N PHE A 190 6.70 8.39 10.18
CA PHE A 190 6.21 7.42 9.21
C PHE A 190 6.56 7.84 7.79
N PHE A 191 6.83 6.85 6.94
CA PHE A 191 6.95 7.03 5.49
C PHE A 191 6.74 5.68 4.81
N VAL A 192 6.38 5.74 3.53
CA VAL A 192 6.10 4.56 2.71
C VAL A 192 7.14 4.41 1.62
N ALA A 193 7.70 3.21 1.50
CA ALA A 193 8.40 2.75 0.31
C ALA A 193 7.40 2.00 -0.59
N GLY A 194 6.95 2.65 -1.66
CA GLY A 194 6.07 2.04 -2.64
C GLY A 194 6.84 1.13 -3.58
N ILE A 195 6.52 -0.17 -3.58
CA ILE A 195 7.08 -1.16 -4.51
C ILE A 195 6.18 -1.39 -5.72
N ASN A 196 5.16 -0.55 -5.90
CA ASN A 196 4.26 -0.60 -7.06
C ASN A 196 4.98 -0.10 -8.33
N LEU A 197 4.84 -0.85 -9.41
CA LEU A 197 5.20 -0.37 -10.75
C LEU A 197 4.11 0.58 -11.22
N THR A 198 4.46 1.51 -12.11
CA THR A 198 3.54 2.50 -12.63
C THR A 198 3.65 2.54 -14.14
N GLU A 199 2.52 2.29 -14.78
CA GLU A 199 2.29 2.49 -16.20
C GLU A 199 1.80 3.91 -16.50
N ASP A 200 2.09 4.37 -17.70
CA ASP A 200 1.47 5.55 -18.28
C ASP A 200 0.53 5.16 -19.43
N LEU A 201 -0.18 6.15 -19.96
CA LEU A 201 -1.12 5.93 -21.06
C LEU A 201 -0.42 5.31 -22.29
N GLU A 202 0.81 5.72 -22.61
CA GLU A 202 1.55 5.18 -23.74
C GLU A 202 1.82 3.69 -23.55
N TYR A 203 2.28 3.31 -22.36
CA TYR A 203 2.52 1.92 -21.99
C TYR A 203 1.24 1.08 -22.03
N ILE A 204 0.13 1.59 -21.48
CA ILE A 204 -1.17 0.91 -21.51
C ILE A 204 -1.61 0.64 -22.96
N LEU A 205 -1.51 1.65 -23.82
CA LEU A 205 -1.92 1.55 -25.23
C LEU A 205 -1.03 0.59 -26.03
N ALA A 206 0.26 0.47 -25.67
CA ALA A 206 1.16 -0.53 -26.24
C ALA A 206 0.89 -1.96 -25.75
N HIS A 207 0.20 -2.13 -24.61
CA HIS A 207 -0.04 -3.43 -23.96
C HIS A 207 -1.54 -3.70 -23.70
N PRO A 208 -2.42 -3.68 -24.71
CA PRO A 208 -3.88 -3.78 -24.52
C PRO A 208 -4.35 -5.15 -24.01
N PHE A 209 -3.55 -6.20 -24.21
CA PHE A 209 -3.80 -7.56 -23.69
C PHE A 209 -3.09 -7.85 -22.37
N GLY A 210 -2.41 -6.85 -21.81
CA GLY A 210 -1.79 -6.90 -20.48
C GLY A 210 -2.77 -6.58 -19.36
N SER A 211 -2.21 -6.48 -18.17
CA SER A 211 -2.86 -5.98 -16.96
C SER A 211 -1.78 -5.59 -15.96
N LEU A 212 -2.12 -4.71 -15.03
CA LEU A 212 -1.23 -4.35 -13.93
C LEU A 212 -0.86 -5.60 -13.11
N LYS A 213 -1.82 -6.50 -12.89
CA LYS A 213 -1.56 -7.81 -12.24
C LYS A 213 -0.47 -8.62 -12.93
N LYS A 214 -0.52 -8.73 -14.26
CA LYS A 214 0.50 -9.47 -15.01
C LYS A 214 1.86 -8.79 -14.92
N MET A 215 1.89 -7.45 -15.01
CA MET A 215 3.11 -6.66 -14.90
C MET A 215 3.75 -6.85 -13.52
N THR A 216 2.98 -6.68 -12.44
CA THR A 216 3.45 -6.80 -11.06
C THR A 216 3.94 -8.21 -10.74
N LEU A 217 3.14 -9.25 -11.03
CA LEU A 217 3.51 -10.63 -10.68
C LEU A 217 4.73 -11.14 -11.45
N SER A 218 4.91 -10.72 -12.71
CA SER A 218 6.11 -11.09 -13.48
C SER A 218 7.41 -10.51 -12.90
N ASN A 219 7.28 -9.43 -12.12
CA ASN A 219 8.38 -8.66 -11.54
C ASN A 219 8.60 -8.93 -10.05
N PHE A 220 7.59 -9.51 -9.38
CA PHE A 220 7.55 -9.71 -7.94
C PHE A 220 8.75 -10.47 -7.35
N PRO A 221 9.33 -11.51 -8.00
CA PRO A 221 10.50 -12.22 -7.46
C PRO A 221 11.70 -11.29 -7.18
N HIS A 222 11.92 -10.28 -8.02
CA HIS A 222 13.02 -9.33 -7.83
C HIS A 222 12.71 -8.34 -6.70
N LEU A 223 11.46 -7.86 -6.61
CA LEU A 223 10.99 -7.00 -5.52
C LEU A 223 11.06 -7.73 -4.17
N LYS A 224 10.69 -9.01 -4.13
CA LYS A 224 10.79 -9.89 -2.95
C LYS A 224 12.23 -10.00 -2.45
N LEU A 225 13.20 -10.17 -3.35
CA LEU A 225 14.62 -10.16 -2.98
C LEU A 225 15.03 -8.82 -2.34
N TRP A 226 14.55 -7.70 -2.90
CA TRP A 226 14.79 -6.39 -2.33
C TRP A 226 14.16 -6.24 -0.94
N ILE A 227 12.88 -6.61 -0.74
CA ILE A 227 12.20 -6.56 0.55
C ILE A 227 13.02 -7.28 1.63
N LYS A 228 13.43 -8.53 1.36
CA LYS A 228 14.18 -9.36 2.30
C LYS A 228 15.52 -8.78 2.72
N GLN A 229 16.08 -7.84 1.96
CA GLN A 229 17.35 -7.18 2.29
C GLN A 229 17.17 -5.94 3.17
N GLN A 230 15.94 -5.45 3.36
CA GLN A 230 15.69 -4.23 4.12
C GLN A 230 15.84 -4.45 5.62
N TYR A 231 16.06 -3.35 6.34
CA TYR A 231 16.14 -3.30 7.80
C TYR A 231 15.23 -2.19 8.32
N PRO A 232 14.32 -2.48 9.25
CA PRO A 232 13.63 -1.44 10.00
C PRO A 232 14.52 -0.89 11.12
N GLY A 233 14.15 0.29 11.62
CA GLY A 233 14.87 0.95 12.71
C GLY A 233 15.17 2.44 12.46
N PRO A 234 15.92 3.07 13.38
CA PRO A 234 16.15 4.52 13.37
C PRO A 234 17.32 4.96 12.48
N LYS A 235 18.05 4.04 11.84
CA LYS A 235 19.18 4.43 10.97
C LYS A 235 18.66 5.09 9.69
N SER A 236 19.47 5.98 9.10
CA SER A 236 19.08 6.78 7.94
C SER A 236 18.68 5.94 6.72
N ASN A 237 19.22 4.74 6.56
CA ASN A 237 18.93 3.84 5.44
C ASN A 237 17.88 2.77 5.74
N CYS A 238 17.24 2.82 6.92
CA CYS A 238 16.19 1.88 7.31
C CYS A 238 14.86 2.18 6.62
N ILE A 239 13.99 1.17 6.56
CA ILE A 239 12.64 1.24 5.98
C ILE A 239 11.57 1.18 7.07
N ASN A 240 10.43 1.82 6.83
CA ASN A 240 9.24 1.75 7.70
C ASN A 240 8.10 0.98 7.02
N ILE A 241 7.22 1.67 6.30
CA ILE A 241 6.11 1.00 5.61
C ILE A 241 6.59 0.54 4.23
N ILE A 242 6.27 -0.69 3.85
CA ILE A 242 6.43 -1.19 2.47
C ILE A 242 5.04 -1.43 1.92
N ALA A 243 4.65 -0.67 0.89
CA ALA A 243 3.33 -0.80 0.26
C ALA A 243 3.45 -1.31 -1.17
N GLY A 244 2.54 -2.19 -1.58
CA GLY A 244 2.55 -2.75 -2.93
C GLY A 244 1.16 -3.15 -3.45
N ASP A 245 1.15 -3.60 -4.70
CA ASP A 245 -0.03 -4.14 -5.37
C ASP A 245 -0.10 -5.66 -5.21
N PHE A 246 -1.32 -6.20 -5.20
CA PHE A 246 -1.63 -7.64 -5.15
C PHE A 246 -1.00 -8.36 -3.97
N ILE A 247 -1.22 -7.80 -2.78
CA ILE A 247 -0.59 -8.22 -1.52
C ILE A 247 -0.88 -9.67 -1.12
N GLU A 248 -1.86 -10.33 -1.76
CA GLU A 248 -2.20 -11.73 -1.54
C GLU A 248 -1.17 -12.72 -2.12
N ASN A 249 -0.21 -12.25 -2.92
CA ASN A 249 0.74 -13.11 -3.63
C ASN A 249 2.12 -13.17 -2.96
N ASP A 250 2.83 -14.28 -3.20
CA ASP A 250 4.26 -14.46 -2.93
C ASP A 250 4.73 -14.10 -1.50
N ASP A 251 3.93 -14.41 -0.48
CA ASP A 251 4.24 -14.17 0.94
C ASP A 251 4.62 -12.72 1.29
N PHE A 252 4.22 -11.75 0.47
CA PHE A 252 4.59 -10.33 0.62
C PHE A 252 4.46 -9.85 2.08
N VAL A 253 3.29 -10.07 2.68
CA VAL A 253 2.98 -9.61 4.02
C VAL A 253 3.92 -10.24 5.06
N ASN A 254 4.12 -11.56 4.98
CA ASN A 254 5.04 -12.27 5.85
C ASN A 254 6.47 -11.76 5.70
N ASP A 255 6.94 -11.58 4.47
CA ASP A 255 8.30 -11.11 4.20
C ASP A 255 8.57 -9.72 4.81
N VAL A 256 7.57 -8.82 4.81
CA VAL A 256 7.65 -7.50 5.44
C VAL A 256 7.58 -7.59 6.96
N ILE A 257 6.69 -8.42 7.52
CA ILE A 257 6.56 -8.63 8.98
C ILE A 257 7.86 -9.20 9.57
N GLU A 258 8.45 -10.19 8.90
CA GLU A 258 9.66 -10.88 9.34
C GLU A 258 10.88 -9.96 9.46
N LEU A 259 10.89 -8.82 8.76
CA LEU A 259 11.95 -7.83 8.88
C LEU A 259 12.10 -7.28 10.31
N ASN A 260 11.01 -7.26 11.09
CA ASN A 260 11.03 -6.78 12.48
C ASN A 260 11.95 -7.61 13.38
N LYS A 261 12.16 -8.91 13.07
CA LYS A 261 13.10 -9.77 13.82
C LYS A 261 14.55 -9.28 13.73
N LYS A 262 14.89 -8.50 12.70
CA LYS A 262 16.23 -7.93 12.52
C LYS A 262 16.55 -6.78 13.48
N ILE A 263 15.55 -6.25 14.19
CA ILE A 263 15.76 -5.21 15.22
C ILE A 263 16.36 -5.82 16.49
N ILE A 264 15.98 -7.06 16.82
CA ILE A 264 16.30 -7.72 18.10
C ILE A 264 17.82 -7.77 18.37
N PRO A 265 18.68 -8.24 17.44
CA PRO A 265 20.12 -8.27 17.69
C PRO A 265 20.74 -6.88 17.92
N LEU A 266 20.16 -5.83 17.32
CA LEU A 266 20.65 -4.45 17.47
C LEU A 266 20.34 -3.88 18.86
N LEU A 267 19.22 -4.28 19.46
CA LEU A 267 18.84 -3.88 20.82
C LEU A 267 19.77 -4.53 21.87
N HIS A 268 20.06 -5.82 21.72
CA HIS A 268 21.01 -6.51 22.61
C HIS A 268 22.41 -5.90 22.57
N TYR A 269 22.90 -5.55 21.37
CA TYR A 269 24.21 -4.90 21.23
C TYR A 269 24.26 -3.54 21.96
N ARG A 270 23.21 -2.71 21.82
CA ARG A 270 23.12 -1.43 22.53
C ARG A 270 23.06 -1.60 24.04
N GLY A 271 22.25 -2.55 24.54
CA GLY A 271 22.14 -2.82 25.98
C GLY A 271 23.50 -3.10 26.61
N ASN A 272 24.29 -3.95 25.96
CA ASN A 272 25.65 -4.29 26.42
C ASN A 272 26.60 -3.09 26.40
N GLU A 273 26.53 -2.20 25.40
CA GLU A 273 27.36 -0.98 25.36
C GLU A 273 26.99 0.04 26.45
N THR A 274 25.71 0.17 26.80
CA THR A 274 25.27 1.01 27.92
C THR A 274 25.69 0.43 29.26
N GLU A 275 25.54 -0.87 29.48
CA GLU A 275 26.00 -1.53 30.71
C GLU A 275 27.53 -1.41 30.91
N LEU A 276 28.32 -1.47 29.83
CA LEU A 276 29.77 -1.27 29.90
C LEU A 276 30.18 0.16 30.26
N LYS A 277 29.34 1.17 29.96
CA LYS A 277 29.60 2.58 30.30
C LYS A 277 29.16 2.96 31.71
N ASP A 278 28.18 2.24 32.28
CA ASP A 278 27.72 2.47 33.65
C ASP A 278 28.59 1.75 34.70
N VAL A 279 29.54 0.91 34.27
CA VAL A 279 30.49 0.17 35.13
C VAL A 279 31.90 0.80 35.13
N SER A 280 32.11 1.93 34.43
CA SER A 280 33.40 2.65 34.34
C SER A 280 33.43 3.96 35.11
#